data_AF-A0A8H7YN05-F1
#
_entry.id   AF-A0A8H7YN05-F1
#
_cell.length_a   1.000
_cell.length_b   1.000
_cell.length_c   1.000
_cell.angle_alpha   90.00
_cell.angle_beta   90.00
_cell.angle_gamma   90.00
#
_symmetry.space_group_name_H-M   'P 1'
#
loop_
_entity.id
_entity.type
_entity.pdbx_description
1 polymer ?
#
loop_
_entity_poly.entity_id
_entity_poly.type
_entity_poly.pdbx_seq_one_letter_code
_entity_poly.pdbx_strand_id
1 'polypeptide(L)'
;MQLINHFQSSMTLPLIGIGQSWGCVHLLLPAAWHPSIFQGIVLMEPVLEVGYHHIEELKAHGVPEQGLARNVNMGFSVALMRDRWESREAAERHMRKSKYYSHFDPRVLAQSLRYELRDMPDGSVTLATPRYQQAQLLMRADPPMKGYPAGEDYATRAEESFVARGFYRGEPAKIKGYLPGVHCKALCYMCGLRITVRLVRIRSGTGLLGRREQGLGGGGGEATGQVKEVFVAAEGHALPFLEPRGTAGAVAKWLAEELKPQWEIEEARQRKEPGIDPITVPHEWVQRISSKL
;
A
#
# COMPACT_ATOMS: atom_id res chain seq x y z
N MET A 1 2.22 4.09 -13.49
CA MET A 1 2.24 5.28 -14.36
C MET A 1 1.19 5.29 -15.46
N GLN A 2 0.89 4.18 -16.14
CA GLN A 2 -0.07 4.15 -17.25
C GLN A 2 -1.43 4.82 -16.95
N LEU A 3 -2.04 4.56 -15.79
CA LEU A 3 -3.31 5.21 -15.41
C LEU A 3 -3.19 6.73 -15.27
N ILE A 4 -2.08 7.21 -14.71
CA ILE A 4 -1.82 8.65 -14.55
C ILE A 4 -1.69 9.31 -15.91
N ASN A 5 -0.91 8.71 -16.81
CA ASN A 5 -0.73 9.24 -18.17
C ASN A 5 -2.05 9.17 -18.98
N HIS A 6 -2.82 8.10 -18.82
CA HIS A 6 -4.08 7.91 -19.55
C HIS A 6 -5.16 8.90 -19.11
N PHE A 7 -5.26 9.19 -17.82
CA PHE A 7 -6.27 10.09 -17.26
C PHE A 7 -5.75 11.49 -16.94
N GLN A 8 -4.56 11.87 -17.44
CA GLN A 8 -3.89 13.12 -17.08
C GLN A 8 -4.78 14.36 -17.30
N SER A 9 -5.54 14.40 -18.41
CA SER A 9 -6.45 15.51 -18.73
C SER A 9 -7.65 15.63 -17.78
N SER A 10 -7.95 14.57 -17.02
CA SER A 10 -9.08 14.51 -16.07
C SER A 10 -8.63 14.62 -14.62
N MET A 11 -7.33 14.80 -14.38
CA MET A 11 -6.74 14.87 -13.04
C MET A 11 -6.61 16.32 -12.58
N THR A 12 -7.32 16.66 -11.50
CA THR A 12 -7.22 17.97 -10.85
C THR A 12 -6.16 17.93 -9.75
N LEU A 13 -5.27 18.94 -9.72
CA LEU A 13 -4.31 19.12 -8.63
C LEU A 13 -5.01 19.64 -7.36
N PRO A 14 -4.59 19.24 -6.15
CA PRO A 14 -3.47 18.34 -5.88
C PRO A 14 -3.86 16.87 -6.08
N LEU A 15 -2.92 16.07 -6.59
CA LEU A 15 -3.07 14.61 -6.67
C LEU A 15 -2.65 13.98 -5.35
N ILE A 16 -3.60 13.23 -4.76
CA ILE A 16 -3.43 12.57 -3.48
C ILE A 16 -3.55 11.06 -3.69
N GLY A 17 -2.52 10.32 -3.31
CA GLY A 17 -2.55 8.87 -3.31
C GLY A 17 -3.16 8.33 -2.03
N ILE A 18 -4.10 7.39 -2.10
CA ILE A 18 -4.67 6.73 -0.92
C ILE A 18 -4.58 5.22 -1.11
N GLY A 19 -3.79 4.56 -0.27
CA GLY A 19 -3.56 3.12 -0.33
C GLY A 19 -3.93 2.45 0.99
N GLN A 20 -4.43 1.21 0.91
CA GLN A 20 -4.56 0.32 2.06
C GLN A 20 -3.83 -1.00 1.80
N SER A 21 -3.17 -1.56 2.81
CA SER A 21 -2.48 -2.85 2.72
C SER A 21 -1.48 -2.91 1.55
N TRP A 22 -1.74 -3.79 0.58
CA TRP A 22 -0.96 -3.95 -0.64
C TRP A 22 -1.09 -2.75 -1.58
N GLY A 23 -2.20 -2.02 -1.51
CA GLY A 23 -2.37 -0.75 -2.19
C GLY A 23 -1.32 0.27 -1.78
N CYS A 24 -0.84 0.23 -0.52
CA CYS A 24 0.28 1.08 -0.09
C CYS A 24 1.58 0.75 -0.83
N VAL A 25 1.90 -0.53 -1.01
CA VAL A 25 3.09 -0.99 -1.73
C VAL A 25 3.04 -0.52 -3.18
N HIS A 26 1.88 -0.65 -3.82
CA HIS A 26 1.67 -0.20 -5.20
C HIS A 26 1.68 1.32 -5.34
N LEU A 27 1.31 2.06 -4.28
CA LEU A 27 1.32 3.52 -4.27
C LEU A 27 2.72 4.10 -4.00
N LEU A 28 3.50 3.46 -3.14
CA LEU A 28 4.84 3.91 -2.77
C LEU A 28 5.81 3.92 -3.96
N LEU A 29 5.69 2.96 -4.88
CA LEU A 29 6.61 2.88 -6.02
C LEU A 29 6.52 4.09 -6.97
N PRO A 30 5.34 4.48 -7.48
CA PRO A 30 5.23 5.71 -8.27
C PRO A 30 5.54 6.97 -7.46
N ALA A 31 5.23 7.02 -6.16
CA ALA A 31 5.61 8.15 -5.30
C ALA A 31 7.13 8.31 -5.18
N ALA A 32 7.87 7.19 -5.16
CA ALA A 32 9.32 7.18 -5.11
C ALA A 32 9.99 7.48 -6.46
N TRP A 33 9.42 6.98 -7.56
CA TRP A 33 10.00 7.14 -8.89
C TRP A 33 9.73 8.49 -9.54
N HIS A 34 8.62 9.14 -9.20
CA HIS A 34 8.27 10.42 -9.79
C HIS A 34 7.80 11.38 -8.69
N PRO A 35 8.77 12.03 -8.01
CA PRO A 35 8.54 12.83 -6.81
C PRO A 35 7.46 13.90 -6.91
N SER A 36 7.19 14.42 -8.12
CA SER A 36 6.21 15.48 -8.37
C SER A 36 4.79 15.01 -8.69
N ILE A 37 4.52 13.70 -8.74
CA ILE A 37 3.15 13.22 -9.04
C ILE A 37 2.19 13.53 -7.92
N PHE A 38 2.53 13.14 -6.70
CA PHE A 38 1.64 13.26 -5.56
C PHE A 38 2.08 14.45 -4.71
N GLN A 39 1.12 15.29 -4.32
CA GLN A 39 1.37 16.29 -3.28
C GLN A 39 1.36 15.63 -1.90
N GLY A 40 0.54 14.58 -1.73
CA GLY A 40 0.56 13.77 -0.53
C GLY A 40 0.05 12.35 -0.74
N ILE A 41 0.42 11.47 0.18
CA ILE A 41 -0.02 10.08 0.20
C ILE A 41 -0.58 9.68 1.58
N VAL A 42 -1.58 8.82 1.57
CA VAL A 42 -2.16 8.21 2.75
C VAL A 42 -1.93 6.71 2.66
N LEU A 43 -1.19 6.18 3.64
CA LEU A 43 -0.81 4.78 3.74
C LEU A 43 -1.54 4.17 4.94
N MET A 44 -2.58 3.40 4.66
CA MET A 44 -3.36 2.71 5.69
C MET A 44 -2.86 1.27 5.82
N GLU A 45 -2.31 0.91 6.98
CA GLU A 45 -1.81 -0.45 7.22
C GLU A 45 -0.83 -0.97 6.14
N PRO A 46 0.22 -0.20 5.79
CA PRO A 46 1.14 -0.58 4.72
C PRO A 46 1.82 -1.92 4.98
N VAL A 47 1.79 -2.80 3.98
CA VAL A 47 2.44 -4.13 4.03
C VAL A 47 3.89 -3.98 3.57
N LEU A 48 4.77 -3.52 4.46
CA LEU A 48 6.21 -3.42 4.18
C LEU A 48 7.00 -4.64 4.63
N GLU A 49 6.46 -5.42 5.58
CA GLU A 49 7.09 -6.64 6.10
C GLU A 49 6.21 -7.85 5.80
N VAL A 50 6.75 -8.84 5.09
CA VAL A 50 6.02 -10.07 4.70
C VAL A 50 6.76 -11.37 5.00
N GLY A 51 7.95 -11.29 5.62
CA GLY A 51 8.79 -12.46 5.87
C GLY A 51 8.22 -13.46 6.88
N TYR A 52 8.24 -14.75 6.53
CA TYR A 52 8.04 -15.90 7.41
C TYR A 52 9.16 -15.99 8.48
N HIS A 53 10.37 -15.52 8.14
CA HIS A 53 11.53 -15.45 9.02
C HIS A 53 11.31 -14.55 10.24
N HIS A 54 10.34 -13.63 10.18
CA HIS A 54 9.98 -12.79 11.30
C HIS A 54 9.32 -13.57 12.44
N ILE A 55 8.81 -14.78 12.20
CA ILE A 55 8.23 -15.61 13.26
C ILE A 55 9.30 -15.94 14.32
N GLU A 56 10.49 -16.36 13.87
CA GLU A 56 11.58 -16.73 14.77
C GLU A 56 12.18 -15.49 15.46
N GLU A 57 12.27 -14.35 14.77
CA GLU A 57 12.69 -13.07 15.37
C GLU A 57 11.68 -12.57 16.42
N LEU A 58 10.38 -12.66 16.12
CA LEU A 58 9.31 -12.29 17.04
C LEU A 58 9.30 -13.19 18.29
N LYS A 59 9.57 -14.49 18.14
CA LYS A 59 9.79 -15.41 19.26
C LYS A 59 10.99 -14.97 20.10
N ALA A 60 12.11 -14.61 19.48
CA ALA A 60 13.29 -14.11 20.17
C ALA A 60 13.03 -12.81 20.97
N HIS A 61 12.07 -11.99 20.52
CA HIS A 61 11.62 -10.78 21.21
C HIS A 61 10.40 -11.00 22.14
N GLY A 62 10.08 -12.25 22.49
CA GLY A 62 9.07 -12.58 23.50
C GLY A 62 7.63 -12.43 23.03
N VAL A 63 7.38 -12.43 21.72
CA VAL A 63 6.03 -12.36 21.17
C VAL A 63 5.43 -13.77 21.04
N PRO A 64 4.25 -14.07 21.65
CA PRO A 64 3.70 -15.43 21.69
C PRO A 64 3.37 -16.02 20.31
N GLU A 65 3.75 -17.28 20.08
CA GLU A 65 3.57 -18.02 18.82
C GLU A 65 2.09 -18.18 18.40
N GLN A 66 1.19 -18.27 19.39
CA GLN A 66 -0.25 -18.53 19.18
C GLN A 66 -0.99 -17.40 18.43
N GLY A 67 -0.40 -16.21 18.32
CA GLY A 67 -0.91 -15.09 17.50
C GLY A 67 -0.18 -14.90 16.15
N LEU A 68 0.94 -15.61 15.95
CA LEU A 68 1.77 -15.52 14.75
C LEU A 68 1.13 -16.31 13.61
N ALA A 69 1.10 -17.64 13.70
CA ALA A 69 0.74 -18.55 12.61
C ALA A 69 -0.64 -18.27 11.97
N ARG A 70 -1.61 -17.82 12.76
CA ARG A 70 -2.99 -17.57 12.30
C ARG A 70 -3.15 -16.26 11.51
N ASN A 71 -2.21 -15.32 11.67
CA ASN A 71 -2.20 -14.02 11.00
C ASN A 71 -1.29 -13.98 9.75
N VAL A 72 -0.32 -14.90 9.63
CA VAL A 72 0.71 -14.83 8.57
C VAL A 72 0.28 -15.40 7.22
N ASN A 73 -0.89 -16.04 7.10
CA ASN A 73 -1.28 -16.65 5.84
C ASN A 73 -2.70 -16.36 5.36
N MET A 74 -3.02 -15.06 5.31
CA MET A 74 -4.17 -14.55 4.56
C MET A 74 -4.23 -15.12 3.14
N GLY A 75 -3.07 -15.34 2.52
CA GLY A 75 -3.00 -16.00 1.23
C GLY A 75 -3.65 -17.39 1.23
N PHE A 76 -3.30 -18.27 2.16
CA PHE A 76 -3.86 -19.63 2.21
C PHE A 76 -5.37 -19.58 2.47
N SER A 77 -5.80 -18.67 3.35
CA SER A 77 -7.22 -18.47 3.65
C SER A 77 -7.99 -18.07 2.40
N VAL A 78 -7.44 -17.16 1.58
CA VAL A 78 -8.03 -16.74 0.30
C VAL A 78 -7.98 -17.87 -0.73
N ALA A 79 -6.88 -18.62 -0.84
CA ALA A 79 -6.76 -19.72 -1.80
C ALA A 79 -7.77 -20.85 -1.56
N LEU A 80 -8.12 -21.07 -0.28
CA LEU A 80 -9.02 -22.15 0.16
C LEU A 80 -10.45 -21.68 0.42
N MET A 81 -10.73 -20.37 0.28
CA MET A 81 -12.08 -19.85 0.52
C MET A 81 -13.08 -20.41 -0.50
N ARG A 82 -14.35 -20.44 -0.06
CA ARG A 82 -15.48 -20.63 -0.98
C ARG A 82 -15.60 -19.41 -1.89
N ASP A 83 -15.70 -19.65 -3.18
CA ASP A 83 -15.78 -18.62 -4.22
C ASP A 83 -16.99 -18.78 -5.16
N ARG A 84 -17.88 -19.74 -4.90
CA ARG A 84 -19.10 -19.98 -5.66
C ARG A 84 -20.27 -20.41 -4.75
N TRP A 85 -21.48 -19.98 -5.11
CA TRP A 85 -22.73 -20.24 -4.41
C TRP A 85 -23.86 -20.51 -5.42
N GLU A 86 -24.90 -21.23 -4.99
CA GLU A 86 -26.04 -21.60 -5.83
C GLU A 86 -26.94 -20.42 -6.21
N SER A 87 -26.97 -19.37 -5.38
CA SER A 87 -27.74 -18.14 -5.63
C SER A 87 -27.10 -16.94 -4.92
N ARG A 88 -27.55 -15.73 -5.27
CA ARG A 88 -27.12 -14.49 -4.61
C ARG A 88 -27.51 -14.47 -3.13
N GLU A 89 -28.71 -14.90 -2.79
CA GLU A 89 -29.17 -14.99 -1.40
C GLU A 89 -28.32 -15.98 -0.60
N ALA A 90 -27.89 -17.09 -1.21
CA ALA A 90 -26.99 -18.04 -0.56
C ALA A 90 -25.59 -17.45 -0.31
N ALA A 91 -25.06 -16.69 -1.28
CA ALA A 91 -23.80 -15.97 -1.13
C ALA A 91 -23.88 -14.92 -0.01
N GLU A 92 -24.93 -14.09 0.00
CA GLU A 92 -25.11 -13.06 1.02
C GLU A 92 -25.27 -13.67 2.42
N ARG A 93 -26.06 -14.74 2.57
CA ARG A 93 -26.17 -15.46 3.86
C ARG A 93 -24.82 -15.99 4.32
N HIS A 94 -24.00 -16.49 3.41
CA HIS A 94 -22.67 -16.99 3.73
C HIS A 94 -21.73 -15.86 4.16
N MET A 95 -21.65 -14.77 3.38
CA MET A 95 -20.79 -13.62 3.69
C MET A 95 -21.18 -12.98 5.02
N ARG A 96 -22.48 -12.79 5.30
CA ARG A 96 -22.94 -12.23 6.59
C ARG A 96 -22.57 -13.09 7.80
N LYS A 97 -22.47 -14.42 7.63
CA LYS A 97 -22.05 -15.37 8.67
C LYS A 97 -20.53 -15.51 8.78
N SER A 98 -19.78 -15.05 7.79
CA SER A 98 -18.32 -15.15 7.78
C SER A 98 -17.73 -14.23 8.84
N LYS A 99 -16.79 -14.76 9.63
CA LYS A 99 -16.01 -13.98 10.60
C LYS A 99 -15.24 -12.83 9.97
N TYR A 100 -14.92 -12.89 8.68
CA TYR A 100 -14.20 -11.80 8.02
C TYR A 100 -15.13 -10.60 7.81
N TYR A 101 -16.26 -10.82 7.14
CA TYR A 101 -17.22 -9.76 6.78
C TYR A 101 -18.09 -9.30 7.96
N SER A 102 -18.29 -10.14 8.99
CA SER A 102 -19.16 -9.82 10.13
C SER A 102 -18.69 -8.61 10.95
N HIS A 103 -17.42 -8.22 10.82
CA HIS A 103 -16.85 -7.07 11.53
C HIS A 103 -16.88 -5.77 10.72
N PHE A 104 -17.28 -5.82 9.44
CA PHE A 104 -17.32 -4.63 8.60
C PHE A 104 -18.46 -3.69 9.02
N ASP A 105 -18.26 -2.38 8.82
CA ASP A 105 -19.33 -1.40 8.90
C ASP A 105 -20.49 -1.83 7.98
N PRO A 106 -21.76 -1.75 8.42
CA PRO A 106 -22.89 -2.22 7.62
C PRO A 106 -22.96 -1.63 6.21
N ARG A 107 -22.49 -0.38 6.02
CA ARG A 107 -22.44 0.28 4.72
C ARG A 107 -21.38 -0.35 3.82
N VAL A 108 -20.22 -0.69 4.39
CA VAL A 108 -19.15 -1.38 3.68
C VAL A 108 -19.58 -2.79 3.31
N LEU A 109 -20.19 -3.53 4.25
CA LEU A 109 -20.75 -4.85 3.96
C LEU A 109 -21.77 -4.80 2.83
N ALA A 110 -22.66 -3.79 2.81
CA ALA A 110 -23.62 -3.63 1.72
C ALA A 110 -22.93 -3.41 0.35
N GLN A 111 -21.83 -2.65 0.30
CA GLN A 111 -21.04 -2.50 -0.93
C GLN A 111 -20.31 -3.78 -1.31
N SER A 112 -19.74 -4.51 -0.34
CA SER A 112 -19.11 -5.82 -0.57
C SER A 112 -20.08 -6.82 -1.18
N LEU A 113 -21.29 -6.97 -0.63
CA LEU A 113 -22.31 -7.86 -1.18
C LEU A 113 -22.73 -7.46 -2.61
N ARG A 114 -22.72 -6.15 -2.91
CA ARG A 114 -23.07 -5.63 -4.23
C ARG A 114 -21.98 -5.88 -5.27
N TYR A 115 -20.71 -5.62 -4.93
CA TYR A 115 -19.63 -5.53 -5.92
C TYR A 115 -18.64 -6.68 -5.89
N GLU A 116 -18.55 -7.44 -4.80
CA GLU A 116 -17.63 -8.59 -4.73
C GLU A 116 -18.22 -9.87 -5.37
N LEU A 117 -19.49 -9.83 -5.79
CA LEU A 117 -20.23 -10.96 -6.33
C LEU A 117 -20.64 -10.74 -7.78
N ARG A 118 -20.41 -11.74 -8.64
CA ARG A 118 -20.79 -11.77 -10.05
C ARG A 118 -21.77 -12.91 -10.31
N ASP A 119 -22.90 -12.59 -10.93
CA ASP A 119 -23.91 -13.57 -11.33
C ASP A 119 -23.43 -14.37 -12.56
N MET A 120 -23.78 -15.65 -12.61
CA MET A 120 -23.42 -16.57 -13.70
C MET A 120 -24.65 -16.96 -14.53
N PRO A 121 -24.49 -17.34 -15.81
CA PRO A 121 -25.62 -17.70 -16.68
C PRO A 121 -26.49 -18.84 -16.19
N ASP A 122 -25.95 -19.72 -15.33
CA ASP A 122 -26.67 -20.85 -14.73
C ASP A 122 -27.42 -20.48 -13.43
N GLY A 123 -27.51 -19.20 -13.10
CA GLY A 123 -28.15 -18.70 -11.88
C GLY A 123 -27.28 -18.77 -10.63
N SER A 124 -26.10 -19.40 -10.70
CA SER A 124 -25.12 -19.40 -9.61
C SER A 124 -24.41 -18.04 -9.51
N VAL A 125 -23.69 -17.83 -8.40
CA VAL A 125 -22.93 -16.60 -8.13
C VAL A 125 -21.51 -16.95 -7.76
N THR A 126 -20.54 -16.17 -8.22
CA THR A 126 -19.11 -16.34 -7.89
C THR A 126 -18.48 -15.02 -7.44
N LEU A 127 -17.26 -15.06 -6.92
CA LEU A 127 -16.50 -13.84 -6.63
C LEU A 127 -16.21 -13.07 -7.92
N ALA A 128 -16.39 -11.75 -7.89
CA ALA A 128 -16.05 -10.86 -9.00
C ALA A 128 -14.54 -10.92 -9.32
N THR A 129 -13.70 -10.97 -8.28
CA THR A 129 -12.27 -11.25 -8.40
C THR A 129 -12.01 -12.73 -8.13
N PRO A 130 -11.52 -13.52 -9.10
CA PRO A 130 -11.25 -14.94 -8.90
C PRO A 130 -10.31 -15.20 -7.71
N ARG A 131 -10.62 -16.21 -6.89
CA ARG A 131 -9.83 -16.50 -5.67
C ARG A 131 -8.34 -16.71 -5.95
N TYR A 132 -7.99 -17.30 -7.09
CA TYR A 132 -6.60 -17.52 -7.48
C TYR A 132 -5.87 -16.20 -7.75
N GLN A 133 -6.53 -15.24 -8.40
CA GLN A 133 -5.97 -13.90 -8.62
C GLN A 133 -5.78 -13.15 -7.30
N GLN A 134 -6.74 -13.28 -6.37
CA GLN A 134 -6.59 -12.71 -5.02
C GLN A 134 -5.43 -13.36 -4.25
N ALA A 135 -5.29 -14.68 -4.32
CA ALA A 135 -4.18 -15.39 -3.68
C ALA A 135 -2.82 -15.01 -4.28
N GLN A 136 -2.73 -14.82 -5.59
CA GLN A 136 -1.51 -14.39 -6.29
C GLN A 136 -1.03 -12.99 -5.88
N LEU A 137 -1.93 -12.12 -5.42
CA LEU A 137 -1.54 -10.83 -4.82
C LEU A 137 -0.73 -11.02 -3.53
N LEU A 138 -1.07 -12.06 -2.77
CA LEU A 138 -0.52 -12.31 -1.44
C LEU A 138 0.70 -13.25 -1.49
N MET A 139 0.73 -14.19 -2.43
CA MET A 139 1.80 -15.18 -2.52
C MET A 139 1.98 -15.74 -3.94
N ARG A 140 3.20 -16.20 -4.24
CA ARG A 140 3.56 -16.98 -5.43
C ARG A 140 4.26 -18.26 -4.99
N ALA A 141 4.05 -19.35 -5.73
CA ALA A 141 4.66 -20.63 -5.42
C ALA A 141 6.18 -20.60 -5.60
N ASP A 142 6.90 -21.27 -4.70
CA ASP A 142 8.33 -21.52 -4.75
C ASP A 142 8.62 -23.03 -4.56
N PRO A 143 9.13 -23.73 -5.58
CA PRO A 143 9.42 -23.24 -6.94
C PRO A 143 8.13 -22.93 -7.73
N PRO A 144 8.22 -22.23 -8.88
CA PRO A 144 7.07 -21.97 -9.74
C PRO A 144 6.40 -23.28 -10.15
N MET A 145 5.08 -23.26 -10.24
CA MET A 145 4.30 -24.43 -10.67
C MET A 145 4.64 -24.83 -12.11
N LYS A 146 4.42 -26.10 -12.46
CA LYS A 146 4.64 -26.59 -13.83
C LYS A 146 3.87 -25.73 -14.85
N GLY A 147 4.59 -25.23 -15.85
CA GLY A 147 4.03 -24.37 -16.90
C GLY A 147 3.93 -22.87 -16.54
N TYR A 148 4.30 -22.48 -15.32
CA TYR A 148 4.39 -21.06 -14.96
C TYR A 148 5.77 -20.51 -15.30
N PRO A 149 5.87 -19.27 -15.83
CA PRO A 149 7.15 -18.67 -16.14
C PRO A 149 7.94 -18.36 -14.86
N ALA A 150 9.22 -18.72 -14.85
CA ALA A 150 10.17 -18.23 -13.86
C ALA A 150 10.62 -16.82 -14.28
N GLY A 151 9.90 -15.80 -13.83
CA GLY A 151 10.24 -14.40 -14.11
C GLY A 151 11.39 -13.88 -13.24
N GLU A 152 11.86 -12.66 -13.54
CA GLU A 152 12.90 -11.97 -12.77
C GLU A 152 12.56 -11.86 -11.28
N ASP A 153 11.28 -11.70 -10.93
CA ASP A 153 10.84 -11.64 -9.54
C ASP A 153 11.15 -12.92 -8.77
N TYR A 154 11.04 -14.09 -9.42
CA TYR A 154 11.48 -15.36 -8.83
C TYR A 154 13.00 -15.38 -8.70
N ALA A 155 13.72 -15.07 -9.78
CA ALA A 155 15.19 -15.13 -9.81
C ALA A 155 15.88 -14.17 -8.81
N THR A 156 15.24 -13.06 -8.48
CA THR A 156 15.79 -11.97 -7.63
C THR A 156 15.17 -11.90 -6.24
N ARG A 157 14.36 -12.88 -5.83
CA ARG A 157 13.71 -12.86 -4.52
C ARG A 157 14.75 -12.95 -3.40
N ALA A 158 14.63 -12.03 -2.43
CA ALA A 158 15.44 -12.05 -1.22
C ALA A 158 14.81 -12.96 -0.15
N GLU A 159 15.55 -13.33 0.88
CA GLU A 159 15.04 -14.09 2.04
C GLU A 159 13.81 -13.41 2.69
N GLU A 160 13.80 -12.07 2.75
CA GLU A 160 12.67 -11.30 3.27
C GLU A 160 11.39 -11.42 2.43
N SER A 161 11.49 -11.96 1.20
CA SER A 161 10.35 -12.15 0.30
C SER A 161 9.54 -13.40 0.61
N PHE A 162 10.05 -14.34 1.41
CA PHE A 162 9.32 -15.56 1.73
C PHE A 162 8.15 -15.27 2.66
N VAL A 163 6.92 -15.51 2.21
CA VAL A 163 5.71 -15.28 3.00
C VAL A 163 5.24 -16.54 3.74
N ALA A 164 5.62 -17.71 3.23
CA ALA A 164 5.40 -18.99 3.86
C ALA A 164 6.39 -20.03 3.31
N ARG A 165 6.46 -21.19 3.94
CA ARG A 165 7.21 -22.33 3.37
C ARG A 165 6.65 -22.67 1.98
N GLY A 166 7.51 -22.59 0.96
CA GLY A 166 7.14 -22.85 -0.44
C GLY A 166 6.40 -21.70 -1.12
N PHE A 167 6.37 -20.50 -0.51
CA PHE A 167 5.69 -19.34 -1.08
C PHE A 167 6.44 -18.02 -0.81
N TYR A 168 6.47 -17.16 -1.82
CA TYR A 168 7.16 -15.87 -1.76
C TYR A 168 6.32 -14.73 -2.37
N ARG A 169 6.67 -13.48 -2.01
CA ARG A 169 6.15 -12.26 -2.61
C ARG A 169 7.18 -11.13 -2.45
N GLY A 170 7.78 -10.70 -3.56
CA GLY A 170 8.98 -9.85 -3.54
C GLY A 170 8.72 -8.36 -3.32
N GLU A 171 7.54 -7.85 -3.69
CA GLU A 171 7.27 -6.41 -3.74
C GLU A 171 7.49 -5.68 -2.40
N PRO A 172 7.08 -6.21 -1.23
CA PRO A 172 7.30 -5.55 0.05
C PRO A 172 8.77 -5.48 0.45
N ALA A 173 9.58 -6.49 0.11
CA ALA A 173 11.01 -6.45 0.35
C ALA A 173 11.68 -5.41 -0.55
N LYS A 174 11.30 -5.37 -1.83
CA LYS A 174 11.86 -4.45 -2.83
C LYS A 174 11.50 -2.99 -2.56
N ILE A 175 10.25 -2.69 -2.18
CA ILE A 175 9.78 -1.31 -2.03
C ILE A 175 10.55 -0.53 -0.97
N LYS A 176 11.06 -1.21 0.07
CA LYS A 176 11.85 -0.60 1.13
C LYS A 176 13.09 0.15 0.63
N GLY A 177 13.69 -0.32 -0.46
CA GLY A 177 14.85 0.32 -1.09
C GLY A 177 14.49 1.63 -1.81
N TYR A 178 13.22 1.83 -2.14
CA TYR A 178 12.72 3.02 -2.83
C TYR A 178 12.12 4.07 -1.89
N LEU A 179 11.85 3.73 -0.63
CA LEU A 179 11.36 4.69 0.37
C LEU A 179 12.19 5.98 0.47
N PRO A 180 13.54 5.96 0.37
CA PRO A 180 14.33 7.19 0.35
C PRO A 180 13.93 8.20 -0.74
N GLY A 181 13.36 7.73 -1.84
CA GLY A 181 12.90 8.56 -2.95
C GLY A 181 11.48 9.10 -2.78
N VAL A 182 10.80 8.88 -1.65
CA VAL A 182 9.47 9.46 -1.41
C VAL A 182 9.65 10.88 -0.89
N HIS A 183 9.13 11.87 -1.63
CA HIS A 183 9.26 13.30 -1.30
C HIS A 183 7.95 13.98 -0.93
N CYS A 184 6.81 13.36 -1.23
CA CYS A 184 5.49 13.92 -0.92
C CYS A 184 5.15 13.75 0.56
N LYS A 185 4.25 14.57 1.10
CA LYS A 185 3.87 14.46 2.51
C LYS A 185 3.09 13.16 2.73
N ALA A 186 3.37 12.43 3.79
CA ALA A 186 2.76 11.13 4.03
C ALA A 186 2.01 11.06 5.36
N LEU A 187 0.82 10.45 5.33
CA LEU A 187 0.10 10.00 6.52
C LEU A 187 0.15 8.48 6.59
N CYS A 188 0.77 7.93 7.62
CA CYS A 188 0.71 6.51 7.95
C CYS A 188 -0.35 6.28 9.03
N TYR A 189 -1.46 5.63 8.65
CA TYR A 189 -2.58 5.34 9.55
C TYR A 189 -2.64 3.85 9.86
N MET A 190 -2.42 3.49 11.13
CA MET A 190 -2.11 2.12 11.54
C MET A 190 -2.79 1.72 12.84
N CYS A 191 -2.97 0.43 13.03
CA CYS A 191 -3.42 -0.24 14.23
C CYS A 191 -2.22 -0.44 15.15
N GLY A 192 -2.25 0.18 16.32
CA GLY A 192 -1.15 0.07 17.30
C GLY A 192 -0.97 -1.33 17.87
N LEU A 193 -1.98 -2.20 17.75
CA LEU A 193 -2.00 -3.56 18.30
C LEU A 193 -1.47 -4.61 17.30
N ARG A 194 -1.16 -4.23 16.06
CA ARG A 194 -0.68 -5.18 15.04
C ARG A 194 0.77 -5.58 15.25
N ILE A 195 1.00 -6.88 15.12
CA ILE A 195 2.31 -7.49 15.32
C ILE A 195 3.35 -7.05 14.27
N THR A 196 2.91 -6.78 13.04
CA THR A 196 3.76 -6.25 11.96
C THR A 196 4.21 -4.82 12.25
N VAL A 197 3.32 -3.99 12.78
CA VAL A 197 3.63 -2.62 13.21
C VAL A 197 4.64 -2.65 14.36
N ARG A 198 4.43 -3.52 15.34
CA ARG A 198 5.35 -3.72 16.46
C ARG A 198 6.73 -4.19 15.98
N LEU A 199 6.78 -5.11 15.02
CA LEU A 199 8.02 -5.62 14.43
C LEU A 199 8.81 -4.54 13.69
N VAL A 200 8.15 -3.75 12.85
CA VAL A 200 8.81 -2.66 12.13
C VAL A 200 9.42 -1.67 13.11
N ARG A 201 8.72 -1.38 14.21
CA ARG A 201 9.22 -0.48 15.25
C ARG A 201 10.41 -1.07 16.01
N ILE A 202 10.40 -2.39 16.28
CA ILE A 202 11.56 -3.09 16.88
C ILE A 202 12.78 -3.01 15.95
N ARG A 203 12.64 -3.34 14.66
CA ARG A 203 13.76 -3.37 13.71
C ARG A 203 14.30 -1.98 13.35
N SER A 204 13.42 -1.01 13.16
CA SER A 204 13.85 0.34 12.74
C SER A 204 14.25 1.22 13.92
N GLY A 205 13.82 0.92 15.15
CA GLY A 205 14.02 1.80 16.32
C GLY A 205 13.40 3.20 16.17
N THR A 206 12.54 3.40 15.15
CA THR A 206 11.80 4.63 14.79
C THR A 206 10.42 4.23 14.23
N GLY A 207 9.65 5.19 13.70
CA GLY A 207 8.46 4.89 12.89
C GLY A 207 8.77 4.07 11.62
N LEU A 208 7.72 3.61 10.96
CA LEU A 208 7.72 2.73 9.78
C LEU A 208 8.50 3.31 8.59
N LEU A 209 8.53 4.65 8.47
CA LEU A 209 9.26 5.39 7.43
C LEU A 209 10.45 6.20 7.99
N GLY A 210 10.61 6.26 9.32
CA GLY A 210 11.40 7.29 10.02
C GLY A 210 12.91 7.33 9.73
N ARG A 211 13.56 6.19 9.44
CA ARG A 211 15.01 6.17 9.09
C ARG A 211 15.31 6.04 7.60
N ARG A 212 14.37 5.55 6.79
CA ARG A 212 14.65 5.21 5.39
C ARG A 212 14.45 6.39 4.44
N GLU A 213 13.78 7.47 4.87
CA GLU A 213 13.53 8.67 4.05
C GLU A 213 14.58 9.78 4.18
N GLN A 214 15.65 9.53 4.96
CA GLN A 214 16.77 10.46 5.15
C GLN A 214 17.91 10.26 4.13
N GLY A 215 17.70 9.41 3.12
CA GLY A 215 18.65 9.22 2.03
C GLY A 215 18.80 10.45 1.14
N LEU A 216 19.83 10.48 0.30
CA LEU A 216 20.07 11.56 -0.66
C LEU A 216 18.80 11.83 -1.49
N GLY A 217 18.24 13.03 -1.31
CA GLY A 217 17.05 13.49 -2.02
C GLY A 217 15.75 13.42 -1.21
N GLY A 218 15.58 12.52 -0.24
CA GLY A 218 14.31 12.29 0.44
C GLY A 218 13.76 13.50 1.23
N GLY A 219 12.45 13.48 1.53
CA GLY A 219 11.76 14.59 2.23
C GLY A 219 12.09 14.71 3.73
N GLY A 220 12.94 13.84 4.28
CA GLY A 220 13.46 13.93 5.66
C GLY A 220 12.64 13.19 6.73
N GLY A 221 11.54 12.51 6.35
CA GLY A 221 10.78 11.62 7.22
C GLY A 221 10.02 12.30 8.36
N GLU A 222 9.89 11.62 9.50
CA GLU A 222 9.17 12.14 10.68
C GLU A 222 9.87 13.37 11.29
N ALA A 223 11.20 13.38 11.29
CA ALA A 223 11.99 14.45 11.91
C ALA A 223 11.81 15.82 11.24
N THR A 224 11.47 15.85 9.95
CA THR A 224 11.17 17.07 9.20
C THR A 224 9.68 17.39 9.13
N GLY A 225 8.81 16.57 9.77
CA GLY A 225 7.36 16.68 9.67
C GLY A 225 6.79 16.20 8.33
N GLN A 226 7.61 15.56 7.49
CA GLN A 226 7.21 15.04 6.18
C GLN A 226 6.29 13.83 6.31
N VAL A 227 6.51 13.01 7.34
CA VAL A 227 5.70 11.82 7.65
C VAL A 227 5.00 12.03 8.97
N LYS A 228 3.67 11.79 8.98
CA LYS A 228 2.86 11.71 10.19
C LYS A 228 2.40 10.27 10.42
N GLU A 229 2.70 9.71 11.58
CA GLU A 229 2.16 8.42 11.99
C GLU A 229 1.00 8.60 12.96
N VAL A 230 -0.09 7.87 12.71
CA VAL A 230 -1.27 7.86 13.57
C VAL A 230 -1.59 6.41 13.90
N PHE A 231 -1.64 6.11 15.20
CA PHE A 231 -1.99 4.80 15.72
C PHE A 231 -3.38 4.81 16.32
N VAL A 232 -4.25 3.91 15.85
CA VAL A 232 -5.58 3.71 16.42
C VAL A 232 -5.62 2.46 17.29
N ALA A 233 -6.35 2.57 18.40
CA ALA A 233 -6.70 1.47 19.28
C ALA A 233 -7.92 0.69 18.74
N ALA A 234 -7.86 0.30 17.47
CA ALA A 234 -8.87 -0.54 16.83
C ALA A 234 -8.24 -1.89 16.51
N GLU A 235 -8.97 -2.98 16.65
CA GLU A 235 -8.51 -4.30 16.23
C GLU A 235 -8.79 -4.52 14.74
N GLY A 236 -7.79 -4.99 13.99
CA GLY A 236 -7.96 -5.45 12.61
C GLY A 236 -7.15 -4.67 11.56
N HIS A 237 -6.97 -5.31 10.41
CA HIS A 237 -6.14 -4.81 9.28
C HIS A 237 -6.89 -3.88 8.33
N ALA A 238 -8.20 -4.05 8.22
CA ALA A 238 -9.01 -3.36 7.24
C ALA A 238 -9.69 -2.14 7.88
N LEU A 239 -8.91 -1.22 8.48
CA LEU A 239 -9.45 -0.05 9.19
C LEU A 239 -10.52 0.72 8.39
N PRO A 240 -10.36 1.00 7.07
CA PRO A 240 -11.40 1.67 6.28
C PRO A 240 -12.70 0.86 6.14
N PHE A 241 -12.66 -0.44 6.38
CA PHE A 241 -13.80 -1.34 6.28
C PHE A 241 -14.49 -1.52 7.65
N LEU A 242 -13.70 -1.49 8.72
CA LEU A 242 -14.17 -1.67 10.10
C LEU A 242 -14.74 -0.36 10.66
N GLU A 243 -14.05 0.75 10.43
CA GLU A 243 -14.41 2.06 10.96
C GLU A 243 -14.17 3.13 9.87
N PRO A 244 -15.02 3.16 8.81
CA PRO A 244 -14.83 4.08 7.69
C PRO A 244 -14.95 5.56 8.09
N ARG A 245 -15.76 5.89 9.09
CA ARG A 245 -16.09 7.30 9.41
C ARG A 245 -14.93 8.00 10.10
N GLY A 246 -14.37 7.43 11.15
CA GLY A 246 -13.19 7.97 11.83
C GLY A 246 -11.93 7.78 11.01
N THR A 247 -11.79 6.71 10.22
CA THR A 247 -10.70 6.62 9.22
C THR A 247 -10.77 7.79 8.22
N ALA A 248 -11.93 8.03 7.61
CA ALA A 248 -12.12 9.17 6.71
C ALA A 248 -11.96 10.52 7.43
N GLY A 249 -12.42 10.63 8.68
CA GLY A 249 -12.25 11.84 9.50
C GLY A 249 -10.79 12.15 9.81
N ALA A 250 -9.99 11.15 10.14
CA ALA A 250 -8.56 11.30 10.39
C ALA A 250 -7.81 11.73 9.12
N VAL A 251 -8.12 11.10 7.99
CA VAL A 251 -7.56 11.46 6.69
C VAL A 251 -7.97 12.89 6.29
N ALA A 252 -9.25 13.22 6.37
CA ALA A 252 -9.76 14.55 6.03
C ALA A 252 -9.14 15.64 6.91
N LYS A 253 -8.97 15.37 8.22
CA LYS A 253 -8.31 16.29 9.15
C LYS A 253 -6.87 16.54 8.73
N TRP A 254 -6.10 15.49 8.44
CA TRP A 254 -4.72 15.65 7.96
C TRP A 254 -4.67 16.40 6.62
N LEU A 255 -5.54 16.09 5.68
CA LEU A 255 -5.61 16.81 4.41
C LEU A 255 -5.84 18.31 4.60
N ALA A 256 -6.77 18.68 5.49
CA ALA A 256 -7.13 20.07 5.72
C ALA A 256 -6.07 20.85 6.53
N GLU A 257 -5.50 20.23 7.57
CA GLU A 257 -4.62 20.91 8.53
C GLU A 257 -3.14 20.85 8.13
N GLU A 258 -2.72 19.82 7.40
CA GLU A 258 -1.30 19.51 7.18
C GLU A 258 -0.89 19.59 5.71
N LEU A 259 -1.69 19.01 4.80
CA LEU A 259 -1.34 18.96 3.38
C LEU A 259 -1.74 20.25 2.66
N LYS A 260 -2.99 20.69 2.83
CA LYS A 260 -3.53 21.84 2.10
C LYS A 260 -2.72 23.12 2.31
N PRO A 261 -2.36 23.54 3.54
CA PRO A 261 -1.60 24.78 3.74
C PRO A 261 -0.22 24.73 3.08
N GLN A 262 0.46 23.58 3.15
CA GLN A 262 1.75 23.40 2.49
C GLN A 262 1.62 23.48 0.98
N TRP A 263 0.64 22.78 0.40
CA TRP A 263 0.39 22.81 -1.04
C TRP A 263 0.06 24.22 -1.54
N GLU A 264 -0.77 24.99 -0.83
CA GLU A 264 -1.10 26.38 -1.20
C GLU A 264 0.15 27.29 -1.20
N ILE A 265 1.09 27.10 -0.28
CA ILE A 265 2.36 27.83 -0.25
C ILE A 265 3.24 27.44 -1.45
N GLU A 266 3.36 26.14 -1.73
CA GLU A 266 4.13 25.62 -2.86
C GLU A 266 3.55 26.11 -4.20
N GLU A 267 2.22 26.10 -4.32
CA GLU A 267 1.49 26.52 -5.52
C GLU A 267 1.62 28.03 -5.74
N ALA A 268 1.51 28.84 -4.68
CA ALA A 268 1.76 30.27 -4.75
C ALA A 268 3.22 30.61 -5.11
N ARG A 269 4.18 29.76 -4.70
CA ARG A 269 5.60 29.89 -5.12
C ARG A 269 5.75 29.55 -6.61
N GLN A 270 5.23 28.40 -7.05
CA GLN A 270 5.31 27.96 -8.45
C GLN A 270 4.67 28.96 -9.41
N ARG A 271 3.54 29.58 -9.03
CA ARG A 271 2.90 30.65 -9.83
C ARG A 271 3.78 31.89 -10.03
N LYS A 272 4.77 32.11 -9.18
CA LYS A 272 5.73 33.23 -9.28
C LYS A 272 7.02 32.83 -10.00
N GLU A 273 7.25 31.53 -10.21
CA GLU A 273 8.42 31.05 -10.93
C GLU A 273 8.30 31.44 -12.41
N PRO A 274 9.41 31.84 -13.06
CA PRO A 274 9.38 32.20 -14.47
C PRO A 274 9.00 30.97 -15.31
N GLY A 275 8.17 31.18 -16.32
CA GLY A 275 7.84 30.13 -17.29
C GLY A 275 9.11 29.68 -18.02
N ILE A 276 9.35 28.37 -18.04
CA ILE A 276 10.44 27.77 -18.81
C ILE A 276 9.89 27.45 -20.21
N ASP A 277 10.53 27.94 -21.26
CA ASP A 277 10.28 27.48 -22.63
C ASP A 277 10.87 26.06 -22.78
N PRO A 278 10.05 25.01 -22.93
CA PRO A 278 10.55 23.65 -23.05
C PRO A 278 11.04 23.32 -24.46
N ILE A 279 10.86 24.21 -25.44
CA ILE A 279 11.15 23.97 -26.86
C ILE A 279 12.54 24.49 -27.22
N THR A 280 12.91 25.67 -26.71
CA THR A 280 14.14 26.34 -27.09
C THR A 280 15.25 26.08 -26.08
N VAL A 281 16.40 25.57 -26.53
CA VAL A 281 17.60 25.47 -25.70
C VAL A 281 18.17 26.87 -25.47
N PRO A 282 18.27 27.36 -24.22
CA PRO A 282 18.76 28.71 -23.96
C PRO A 282 20.23 28.88 -24.36
N HIS A 283 20.58 30.04 -24.92
CA HIS A 283 21.95 30.33 -25.34
C HIS A 283 22.97 30.19 -24.18
N GLU A 284 22.61 30.61 -22.98
CA GLU A 284 23.45 30.45 -21.78
C GLU A 284 23.74 28.97 -21.48
N TRP A 285 22.77 28.08 -21.71
CA TRP A 285 22.96 26.64 -21.53
C TRP A 285 24.01 26.09 -22.50
N VAL A 286 23.95 26.51 -23.77
CA VAL A 286 24.96 26.16 -24.79
C VAL A 286 26.34 26.67 -24.39
N GLN A 287 26.46 27.92 -23.94
CA GLN A 287 27.73 28.50 -23.50
C GLN A 287 28.36 27.73 -22.33
N ARG A 288 27.56 27.31 -21.34
CA ARG A 288 28.03 26.54 -20.18
C ARG A 288 28.57 25.15 -20.55
N ILE A 289 28.07 24.55 -21.64
CA ILE A 289 28.58 23.28 -22.16
C ILE A 289 29.89 23.52 -22.89
N SER A 290 29.91 24.50 -23.80
CA SER A 290 31.09 24.80 -24.62
C SER A 290 32.28 25.28 -23.79
N SER A 291 32.08 25.87 -22.61
CA SER A 291 33.17 26.28 -21.71
C SER A 291 33.77 25.12 -20.90
N LYS A 292 33.22 23.90 -21.01
CA LYS A 292 33.66 22.69 -20.30
C LYS A 292 34.20 21.61 -21.24
N LEU A 293 34.12 21.84 -22.55
CA LEU A 293 34.74 21.05 -23.61
C LEU A 293 36.05 21.72 -24.03
#